data_AF-A0A9D7HGT4-F1
#
_entry.id   AF-A0A9D7HGT4-F1
#
_cell.length_a   1.000
_cell.length_b   1.000
_cell.length_c   1.000
_cell.angle_alpha   90.00
_cell.angle_beta   90.00
_cell.angle_gamma   90.00
#
_symmetry.space_group_name_H-M   'P 1'
#
loop_
_entity.id
_entity.type
_entity.pdbx_description
1 polymer ?
#
loop_
_entity_poly.entity_id
_entity_poly.type
_entity_poly.pdbx_seq_one_letter_code
_entity_poly.pdbx_strand_id
1 'polypeptide(L)'
;MLGSLMVHGWYAITAPAHVDEAMTWLLFSSRGPLVAWTFYAAPNNHLLHSLFTTVTNWLPVEPLLAIRVPTVLIALCAQAVLHLMLRRLTNAFATLIAISLAIRSYPLLYYGYVSRGYMLVFFSFVLAYGATILVMRTGDRRAMLLLTLSCAMGMITMPSFLHAAGLLFAFASLHVPTGNSRVYRGSLFASGVLLVIITAAFYLPAIAMSGLAAFTSNKWVKPTGRMDVLAHWWPHFSSTFNWITGTAYGFLVVAVVVIGAWLTAPSRRGIVLLNVFLLTGSLLRPCAHGGIPCERTWIPDRSDRVCAALLIRPVGCMEALEALDGHCDRDRRSSSA
;
A
#
# COMPACT_ATOMS: atom_id res chain seq x y z
N MET A 1 -7.51 14.01 16.91
CA MET A 1 -7.36 12.55 17.11
C MET A 1 -8.65 11.90 17.57
N LEU A 2 -9.23 12.28 18.73
CA LEU A 2 -10.48 11.69 19.25
C LEU A 2 -11.58 11.45 18.19
N GLY A 3 -11.94 12.46 17.41
CA GLY A 3 -12.96 12.31 16.34
C GLY A 3 -12.63 11.29 15.25
N SER A 4 -11.35 10.94 15.03
CA SER A 4 -10.98 9.86 14.12
C SER A 4 -11.01 8.48 14.78
N LEU A 5 -10.69 8.40 16.08
CA LEU A 5 -10.91 7.17 16.87
C LEU A 5 -12.41 6.84 16.91
N MET A 6 -13.26 7.86 17.07
CA MET A 6 -14.72 7.72 17.01
C MET A 6 -15.19 7.22 15.64
N VAL A 7 -14.75 7.83 14.54
CA VAL A 7 -15.14 7.42 13.17
C VAL A 7 -14.64 6.02 12.84
N HIS A 8 -13.35 5.73 13.04
CA HIS A 8 -12.77 4.43 12.69
C HIS A 8 -13.27 3.32 13.61
N GLY A 9 -13.43 3.58 14.90
CA GLY A 9 -14.03 2.63 15.85
C GLY A 9 -15.50 2.35 15.54
N TRP A 10 -16.28 3.36 15.19
CA TRP A 10 -17.67 3.20 14.75
C TRP A 10 -17.76 2.29 13.51
N TYR A 11 -17.00 2.58 12.45
CA TYR A 11 -16.99 1.72 11.26
C TYR A 11 -16.41 0.33 11.53
N ALA A 12 -15.39 0.19 12.39
CA ALA A 12 -14.84 -1.11 12.74
C ALA A 12 -15.85 -2.05 13.41
N ILE A 13 -16.79 -1.49 14.18
CA ILE A 13 -17.87 -2.22 14.87
C ILE A 13 -19.10 -2.41 13.96
N THR A 14 -19.47 -1.39 13.17
CA THR A 14 -20.78 -1.35 12.48
C THR A 14 -20.76 -1.72 11.00
N ALA A 15 -19.61 -1.65 10.32
CA ALA A 15 -19.53 -2.05 8.92
C ALA A 15 -19.49 -3.59 8.79
N PRO A 16 -20.23 -4.20 7.85
CA PRO A 16 -20.14 -5.64 7.60
C PRO A 16 -18.74 -6.06 7.14
N ALA A 17 -18.45 -7.36 7.18
CA ALA A 17 -17.21 -7.91 6.64
C ALA A 17 -17.16 -7.74 5.11
N HIS A 18 -16.08 -7.15 4.59
CA HIS A 18 -15.82 -7.14 3.16
C HIS A 18 -15.19 -8.49 2.73
N VAL A 19 -15.39 -8.90 1.48
CA VAL A 19 -14.79 -10.14 0.93
C VAL A 19 -13.26 -10.18 1.17
N ASP A 20 -12.60 -9.04 0.98
CA ASP A 20 -11.16 -8.88 1.19
C ASP A 20 -10.72 -9.02 2.67
N GLU A 21 -11.63 -8.83 3.65
CA GLU A 21 -11.36 -9.06 5.08
C GLU A 21 -11.60 -10.53 5.46
N ALA A 22 -12.71 -11.11 4.97
CA ALA A 22 -13.03 -12.53 5.17
C ALA A 22 -11.93 -13.45 4.60
N MET A 23 -11.38 -13.11 3.43
CA MET A 23 -10.23 -13.81 2.84
C MET A 23 -8.98 -13.69 3.70
N THR A 24 -8.69 -12.52 4.28
CA THR A 24 -7.58 -12.33 5.23
C THR A 24 -7.75 -13.21 6.47
N TRP A 25 -8.96 -13.30 7.02
CA TRP A 25 -9.25 -14.15 8.18
C TRP A 25 -9.13 -15.65 7.88
N LEU A 26 -9.77 -16.12 6.82
CA LEU A 26 -9.87 -17.54 6.45
C LEU A 26 -8.52 -18.15 6.04
N LEU A 27 -7.65 -17.36 5.40
CA LEU A 27 -6.37 -17.82 4.87
C LEU A 27 -5.17 -17.56 5.80
N PHE A 28 -5.22 -16.51 6.63
CA PHE A 28 -4.06 -16.07 7.41
C PHE A 28 -4.37 -15.88 8.90
N SER A 29 -5.29 -14.98 9.27
CA SER A 29 -5.46 -14.58 10.68
C SER A 29 -5.84 -15.75 11.60
N SER A 30 -6.78 -16.59 11.16
CA SER A 30 -7.22 -17.79 11.87
C SER A 30 -6.23 -18.97 11.83
N ARG A 31 -5.19 -18.90 10.99
CA ARG A 31 -4.28 -20.03 10.70
C ARG A 31 -2.96 -19.98 11.48
N GLY A 32 -2.79 -19.00 12.36
CA GLY A 32 -1.59 -18.84 13.18
C GLY A 32 -0.42 -18.16 12.45
N PRO A 33 0.59 -17.69 13.20
CA PRO A 33 1.55 -16.70 12.69
C PRO A 33 2.50 -17.30 11.64
N LEU A 34 2.77 -18.60 11.71
CA LEU A 34 3.56 -19.30 10.70
C LEU A 34 2.89 -19.21 9.31
N VAL A 35 1.59 -19.53 9.21
CA VAL A 35 0.86 -19.46 7.93
C VAL A 35 0.72 -18.01 7.45
N ALA A 36 0.47 -17.07 8.34
CA ALA A 36 0.42 -15.64 8.00
C ALA A 36 1.75 -15.08 7.45
N TRP A 37 2.89 -15.71 7.78
CA TRP A 37 4.22 -15.35 7.28
C TRP A 37 4.65 -16.15 6.05
N THR A 38 4.29 -17.43 5.92
CA THR A 38 4.80 -18.31 4.85
C THR A 38 3.84 -18.51 3.68
N PHE A 39 2.54 -18.26 3.83
CA PHE A 39 1.56 -18.52 2.78
C PHE A 39 1.24 -17.27 1.96
N TYR A 40 1.51 -17.31 0.65
CA TYR A 40 1.26 -16.21 -0.29
C TYR A 40 0.23 -16.62 -1.36
N ALA A 41 -0.98 -16.95 -0.91
CA ALA A 41 -2.07 -17.49 -1.74
C ALA A 41 -2.47 -16.61 -2.94
N ALA A 42 -2.32 -15.29 -2.81
CA ALA A 42 -2.66 -14.33 -3.84
C ALA A 42 -1.73 -13.10 -3.74
N PRO A 43 -1.40 -12.43 -4.87
CA PRO A 43 -0.80 -11.12 -4.80
C PRO A 43 -1.73 -10.16 -4.06
N ASN A 44 -1.15 -9.16 -3.40
CA ASN A 44 -1.84 -8.29 -2.45
C ASN A 44 -2.24 -8.98 -1.12
N ASN A 45 -1.66 -10.14 -0.78
CA ASN A 45 -1.47 -10.51 0.63
C ASN A 45 -0.50 -9.52 1.30
N HIS A 46 -0.78 -9.15 2.54
CA HIS A 46 -0.08 -8.11 3.30
C HIS A 46 0.63 -8.72 4.53
N LEU A 47 1.72 -9.47 4.35
CA LEU A 47 2.24 -10.39 5.38
C LEU A 47 2.42 -9.77 6.78
N LEU A 48 2.98 -8.57 6.89
CA LEU A 48 3.12 -7.88 8.19
C LEU A 48 1.77 -7.53 8.85
N HIS A 49 0.79 -7.12 8.05
CA HIS A 49 -0.57 -6.88 8.53
C HIS A 49 -1.24 -8.20 8.92
N SER A 50 -1.12 -9.24 8.08
CA SER A 50 -1.64 -10.58 8.36
C SER A 50 -1.12 -11.10 9.71
N LEU A 51 0.18 -10.97 9.97
CA LEU A 51 0.79 -11.28 11.28
C LEU A 51 0.19 -10.47 12.44
N PHE A 52 0.01 -9.15 12.30
CA PHE A 52 -0.64 -8.34 13.34
C PHE A 52 -2.09 -8.79 13.57
N THR A 53 -2.85 -9.12 12.52
CA THR A 53 -4.22 -9.64 12.66
C THR A 53 -4.28 -11.02 13.32
N THR A 54 -3.28 -11.88 13.12
CA THR A 54 -3.19 -13.15 13.85
C THR A 54 -3.01 -12.91 15.34
N VAL A 55 -2.15 -11.98 15.74
CA VAL A 55 -1.91 -11.66 17.16
C VAL A 55 -3.16 -11.07 17.81
N THR A 56 -3.89 -10.18 17.12
CA THR A 56 -5.14 -9.62 17.68
C THR A 56 -6.34 -10.56 17.57
N ASN A 57 -6.31 -11.58 16.69
CA ASN A 57 -7.28 -12.68 16.66
C ASN A 57 -7.21 -13.59 17.90
N TRP A 58 -6.27 -13.37 18.82
CA TRP A 58 -6.26 -13.98 20.17
C TRP A 58 -7.00 -13.14 21.23
N LEU A 59 -7.53 -11.96 20.89
CA LEU A 59 -8.36 -11.17 21.80
C LEU A 59 -9.75 -11.82 21.97
N PRO A 60 -10.34 -11.81 23.19
CA PRO A 60 -11.66 -12.38 23.45
C PRO A 60 -12.78 -11.43 23.00
N VAL A 61 -12.82 -11.13 21.70
CA VAL A 61 -13.81 -10.27 21.04
C VAL A 61 -14.30 -10.94 19.74
N GLU A 62 -15.29 -10.35 19.09
CA GLU A 62 -15.79 -10.84 17.81
C GLU A 62 -14.67 -10.85 16.73
N PRO A 63 -14.51 -11.91 15.90
CA PRO A 63 -13.34 -12.06 15.02
C PRO A 63 -13.11 -10.95 13.98
N LEU A 64 -14.15 -10.37 13.38
CA LEU A 64 -14.02 -9.26 12.44
C LEU A 64 -13.48 -8.00 13.16
N LEU A 65 -14.01 -7.67 14.34
CA LEU A 65 -13.45 -6.62 15.19
C LEU A 65 -11.99 -6.93 15.58
N ALA A 66 -11.70 -8.18 15.96
CA ALA A 66 -10.37 -8.62 16.35
C ALA A 66 -9.31 -8.36 15.27
N ILE A 67 -9.61 -8.64 14.00
CA ILE A 67 -8.70 -8.34 12.87
C ILE A 67 -8.70 -6.87 12.44
N ARG A 68 -9.68 -6.06 12.84
CA ARG A 68 -9.73 -4.62 12.54
C ARG A 68 -8.94 -3.77 13.55
N VAL A 69 -8.74 -4.25 14.78
CA VAL A 69 -7.94 -3.55 15.81
C VAL A 69 -6.56 -3.08 15.31
N PRO A 70 -5.74 -3.89 14.61
CA PRO A 70 -4.48 -3.43 14.04
C PRO A 70 -4.66 -2.25 13.08
N THR A 71 -5.62 -2.30 12.16
CA THR A 71 -5.88 -1.22 11.20
C THR A 71 -6.20 0.09 11.93
N VAL A 72 -7.11 0.05 12.92
CA VAL A 72 -7.55 1.24 13.64
C VAL A 72 -6.40 1.87 14.44
N LEU A 73 -5.57 1.05 15.10
CA LEU A 73 -4.38 1.54 15.82
C LEU A 73 -3.35 2.15 14.85
N ILE A 74 -3.08 1.47 13.74
CA ILE A 74 -2.15 1.94 12.69
C ILE A 74 -2.67 3.22 12.03
N ALA A 75 -3.98 3.35 11.82
CA ALA A 75 -4.62 4.55 11.30
C ALA A 75 -4.40 5.76 12.21
N LEU A 76 -4.56 5.58 13.52
CA LEU A 76 -4.31 6.63 14.52
C LEU A 76 -2.83 7.01 14.58
N CYS A 77 -1.92 6.03 14.55
CA CYS A 77 -0.47 6.27 14.47
C CYS A 77 -0.08 7.02 13.20
N ALA A 78 -0.61 6.65 12.03
CA ALA A 78 -0.35 7.33 10.76
C ALA A 78 -0.82 8.79 10.78
N GLN A 79 -2.01 9.04 11.32
CA GLN A 79 -2.55 10.39 11.47
C GLN A 79 -1.76 11.22 12.50
N ALA A 80 -1.30 10.63 13.60
CA ALA A 80 -0.45 11.30 14.59
C ALA A 80 0.88 11.73 13.97
N VAL A 81 1.58 10.82 13.30
CA VAL A 81 2.86 11.12 12.63
C VAL A 81 2.67 12.11 11.48
N LEU A 82 1.61 11.98 10.68
CA LEU A 82 1.28 12.95 9.62
C LEU A 82 1.00 14.34 10.21
N HIS A 83 0.24 14.44 11.30
CA HIS A 83 0.00 15.70 11.99
C HIS A 83 1.30 16.32 12.52
N LEU A 84 2.13 15.54 13.24
CA LEU A 84 3.41 16.02 13.79
C LEU A 84 4.39 16.45 12.69
N MET A 85 4.43 15.73 11.57
CA MET A 85 5.20 16.11 10.39
C MET A 85 4.67 17.41 9.79
N LEU A 86 3.37 17.52 9.54
CA LEU A 86 2.75 18.73 9.02
C LEU A 86 2.96 19.94 9.96
N ARG A 87 2.92 19.76 11.29
CA ARG A 87 3.24 20.82 12.26
C ARG A 87 4.69 21.30 12.19
N ARG A 88 5.64 20.43 11.79
CA ARG A 88 7.05 20.77 11.54
C ARG A 88 7.31 21.35 10.14
N LEU A 89 6.37 21.19 9.21
CA LEU A 89 6.49 21.68 7.83
C LEU A 89 5.62 22.91 7.52
N THR A 90 4.59 23.19 8.32
CA THR A 90 3.57 24.22 8.06
C THR A 90 3.09 24.90 9.36
N ASN A 91 2.34 26.01 9.24
CA ASN A 91 1.69 26.65 10.39
C ASN A 91 0.51 25.81 10.91
N ALA A 92 -0.02 26.15 12.09
CA ALA A 92 -1.07 25.35 12.75
C ALA A 92 -2.35 25.24 11.91
N PHE A 93 -2.81 26.34 11.31
CA PHE A 93 -4.02 26.40 10.48
C PHE A 93 -3.90 25.53 9.21
N ALA A 94 -2.79 25.67 8.48
CA ALA A 94 -2.50 24.84 7.31
C ALA A 94 -2.37 23.34 7.67
N THR A 95 -1.79 23.02 8.83
CA THR A 95 -1.77 21.63 9.33
C THR A 95 -3.19 21.12 9.62
N LEU A 96 -4.04 21.92 10.27
CA LEU A 96 -5.42 21.53 10.61
C LEU A 96 -6.27 21.30 9.35
N ILE A 97 -6.13 22.14 8.32
CA ILE A 97 -6.78 21.93 7.02
C ILE A 97 -6.26 20.64 6.36
N ALA A 98 -4.95 20.50 6.22
CA ALA A 98 -4.34 19.37 5.53
C ALA A 98 -4.65 18.01 6.20
N ILE A 99 -4.60 17.94 7.54
CA ILE A 99 -4.95 16.72 8.27
C ILE A 99 -6.46 16.43 8.22
N SER A 100 -7.31 17.45 8.20
CA SER A 100 -8.77 17.28 8.07
C SER A 100 -9.13 16.72 6.69
N LEU A 101 -8.56 17.30 5.61
CA LEU A 101 -8.73 16.81 4.25
C LEU A 101 -8.20 15.38 4.09
N ALA A 102 -7.03 15.08 4.65
CA ALA A 102 -6.48 13.72 4.62
C ALA A 102 -7.41 12.72 5.32
N ILE A 103 -7.79 12.97 6.58
CA ILE A 103 -8.65 12.05 7.37
C ILE A 103 -10.04 11.89 6.76
N ARG A 104 -10.56 12.91 6.05
CA ARG A 104 -11.86 12.85 5.35
C ARG A 104 -11.79 12.35 3.91
N SER A 105 -10.60 12.12 3.35
CA SER A 105 -10.47 11.42 2.07
C SER A 105 -11.03 9.99 2.20
N TYR A 106 -11.79 9.55 1.20
CA TYR A 106 -12.29 8.17 1.14
C TYR A 106 -11.21 7.11 1.45
N PRO A 107 -9.98 7.16 0.88
CA PRO A 107 -8.94 6.16 1.18
C PRO A 107 -8.64 6.00 2.67
N LEU A 108 -8.40 7.11 3.38
CA LEU A 108 -7.95 7.09 4.77
C LEU A 108 -9.10 6.95 5.77
N LEU A 109 -10.34 7.08 5.30
CA LEU A 109 -11.55 6.70 6.02
C LEU A 109 -11.83 5.20 5.88
N TYR A 110 -11.90 4.68 4.65
CA TYR A 110 -12.16 3.26 4.36
C TYR A 110 -11.07 2.35 4.94
N TYR A 111 -9.79 2.60 4.61
CA TYR A 111 -8.69 1.87 5.23
C TYR A 111 -8.33 2.34 6.64
N GLY A 112 -9.10 3.26 7.22
CA GLY A 112 -9.03 3.55 8.66
C GLY A 112 -9.52 2.39 9.53
N TYR A 113 -10.41 1.53 9.00
CA TYR A 113 -11.00 0.41 9.74
C TYR A 113 -10.90 -0.94 9.01
N VAL A 114 -11.05 -1.00 7.68
CA VAL A 114 -11.05 -2.26 6.91
C VAL A 114 -9.75 -3.04 7.12
N SER A 115 -9.82 -4.33 7.46
CA SER A 115 -8.65 -5.14 7.81
C SER A 115 -7.79 -5.51 6.60
N ARG A 116 -7.02 -4.54 6.10
CA ARG A 116 -6.02 -4.68 5.05
C ARG A 116 -4.79 -3.84 5.37
N GLY A 117 -3.62 -4.30 4.94
CA GLY A 117 -2.34 -3.65 5.21
C GLY A 117 -2.15 -2.27 4.58
N TYR A 118 -3.11 -1.75 3.80
CA TYR A 118 -2.99 -0.47 3.12
C TYR A 118 -2.80 0.74 4.07
N MET A 119 -3.34 0.71 5.29
CA MET A 119 -3.06 1.77 6.26
C MET A 119 -1.65 1.68 6.86
N LEU A 120 -1.09 0.46 6.91
CA LEU A 120 0.30 0.21 7.28
C LEU A 120 1.27 0.58 6.13
N VAL A 121 0.87 0.39 4.87
CA VAL A 121 1.53 0.95 3.68
C VAL A 121 1.54 2.48 3.75
N PHE A 122 0.41 3.11 4.08
CA PHE A 122 0.32 4.56 4.25
C PHE A 122 1.16 5.08 5.42
N PHE A 123 1.14 4.39 6.57
CA PHE A 123 2.00 4.70 7.71
C PHE A 123 3.49 4.64 7.33
N SER A 124 3.88 3.57 6.63
CA SER A 124 5.23 3.39 6.08
C SER A 124 5.62 4.51 5.12
N PHE A 125 4.69 4.96 4.26
CA PHE A 125 4.92 6.09 3.36
C PHE A 125 5.15 7.40 4.11
N VAL A 126 4.30 7.74 5.09
CA VAL A 126 4.42 8.98 5.88
C VAL A 126 5.75 9.00 6.64
N LEU A 127 6.16 7.88 7.24
CA LEU A 127 7.46 7.76 7.91
C LEU A 127 8.63 7.86 6.92
N ALA A 128 8.58 7.15 5.80
CA ALA A 128 9.64 7.15 4.79
C ALA A 128 9.81 8.55 4.15
N TYR A 129 8.72 9.22 3.79
CA TYR A 129 8.74 10.60 3.27
C TYR A 129 9.30 11.59 4.31
N GLY A 130 8.89 11.48 5.58
CA GLY A 130 9.46 12.27 6.67
C GLY A 130 10.97 12.00 6.87
N ALA A 131 11.39 10.75 6.72
CA ALA A 131 12.79 10.35 6.78
C ALA A 131 13.60 10.88 5.59
N THR A 132 13.07 10.86 4.36
CA THR A 132 13.70 11.50 3.20
C THR A 132 13.91 13.00 3.43
N ILE A 133 12.93 13.71 4.00
CA ILE A 133 13.10 15.13 4.37
C ILE A 133 14.19 15.33 5.43
N LEU A 134 14.39 14.38 6.36
CA LEU A 134 15.51 14.41 7.30
C LEU A 134 16.84 14.15 6.57
N VAL A 135 16.94 13.10 5.76
CA VAL A 135 18.15 12.77 4.96
C VAL A 135 18.58 13.96 4.10
N MET A 136 17.63 14.67 3.47
CA MET A 136 17.89 15.89 2.68
C MET A 136 18.46 17.06 3.49
N ARG A 137 18.22 17.10 4.81
CA ARG A 137 18.61 18.19 5.71
C ARG A 137 19.87 17.89 6.52
N THR A 138 20.03 16.67 6.99
CA THR A 138 21.12 16.26 7.89
C THR A 138 22.19 15.41 7.20
N GLY A 139 21.83 14.68 6.15
CA GLY A 139 22.69 13.67 5.53
C GLY A 139 23.08 12.50 6.46
N ASP A 140 22.44 12.37 7.63
CA ASP A 140 22.94 11.54 8.73
C ASP A 140 22.44 10.09 8.70
N ARG A 141 23.22 9.19 9.30
CA ARG A 141 22.94 7.75 9.29
C ARG A 141 21.65 7.36 10.02
N ARG A 142 21.18 8.13 11.01
CA ARG A 142 19.91 7.84 11.71
C ARG A 142 18.71 8.16 10.81
N ALA A 143 18.75 9.26 10.06
CA ALA A 143 17.74 9.57 9.06
C ALA A 143 17.70 8.51 7.93
N MET A 144 18.88 8.05 7.46
CA MET A 144 18.96 6.99 6.45
C MET A 144 18.47 5.62 6.98
N LEU A 145 18.78 5.28 8.24
CA LEU A 145 18.24 4.08 8.88
C LEU A 145 16.72 4.16 9.05
N LEU A 146 16.17 5.31 9.45
CA LEU A 146 14.73 5.52 9.54
C LEU A 146 14.05 5.35 8.17
N LEU A 147 14.64 5.90 7.10
CA LEU A 147 14.16 5.71 5.73
C LEU A 147 14.19 4.23 5.33
N THR A 148 15.28 3.53 5.65
CA THR A 148 15.47 2.09 5.40
C THR A 148 14.39 1.26 6.08
N LEU A 149 14.20 1.43 7.39
CA LEU A 149 13.23 0.65 8.17
C LEU A 149 11.78 0.97 7.76
N SER A 150 11.48 2.24 7.43
CA SER A 150 10.15 2.64 6.94
C SER A 150 9.85 2.02 5.56
N CYS A 151 10.83 2.02 4.65
CA CYS A 151 10.68 1.39 3.34
C CYS A 151 10.61 -0.15 3.43
N ALA A 152 11.33 -0.76 4.37
CA ALA A 152 11.24 -2.20 4.62
C ALA A 152 9.86 -2.57 5.14
N MET A 153 9.34 -1.85 6.16
CA MET A 153 7.98 -2.02 6.66
C MET A 153 6.92 -1.90 5.55
N GLY A 154 7.08 -0.92 4.65
CA GLY A 154 6.22 -0.73 3.49
C GLY A 154 6.26 -1.92 2.51
N MET A 155 7.45 -2.36 2.10
CA MET A 155 7.60 -3.49 1.16
C MET A 155 7.18 -4.84 1.76
N ILE A 156 7.46 -5.07 3.04
CA ILE A 156 7.01 -6.27 3.77
C ILE A 156 5.48 -6.29 3.93
N THR A 157 4.84 -5.12 3.99
CA THR A 157 3.37 -5.00 3.98
C THR A 157 2.78 -5.12 2.57
N MET A 158 3.49 -4.70 1.52
CA MET A 158 3.01 -4.82 0.14
C MET A 158 4.19 -4.67 -0.86
N PRO A 159 4.48 -5.68 -1.73
CA PRO A 159 5.65 -5.63 -2.62
C PRO A 159 5.71 -4.40 -3.54
N SER A 160 4.56 -3.89 -3.99
CA SER A 160 4.48 -2.70 -4.86
C SER A 160 4.89 -1.39 -4.17
N PHE A 161 5.11 -1.38 -2.84
CA PHE A 161 5.79 -0.26 -2.17
C PHE A 161 7.21 -0.04 -2.68
N LEU A 162 7.82 -1.02 -3.35
CA LEU A 162 9.09 -0.88 -4.10
C LEU A 162 9.12 0.38 -4.98
N HIS A 163 7.99 0.77 -5.57
CA HIS A 163 7.92 1.99 -6.40
C HIS A 163 8.05 3.27 -5.56
N ALA A 164 7.41 3.34 -4.38
CA ALA A 164 7.52 4.46 -3.46
C ALA A 164 8.92 4.54 -2.84
N ALA A 165 9.44 3.40 -2.36
CA ALA A 165 10.80 3.29 -1.84
C ALA A 165 11.84 3.69 -2.91
N GLY A 166 11.70 3.19 -4.14
CA GLY A 166 12.58 3.51 -5.26
C GLY A 166 12.61 5.01 -5.59
N LEU A 167 11.45 5.68 -5.64
CA LEU A 167 11.39 7.13 -5.87
C LEU A 167 12.00 7.93 -4.70
N LEU A 168 11.75 7.53 -3.44
CA LEU A 168 12.32 8.19 -2.27
C LEU A 168 13.86 8.05 -2.20
N PHE A 169 14.41 6.87 -2.51
CA PHE A 169 15.85 6.64 -2.60
C PHE A 169 16.49 7.30 -3.83
N ALA A 170 15.80 7.34 -4.97
CA ALA A 170 16.27 8.05 -6.16
C ALA A 170 16.36 9.56 -5.89
N PHE A 171 15.33 10.17 -5.30
CA PHE A 171 15.36 11.59 -4.94
C PHE A 171 16.46 11.88 -3.91
N ALA A 172 16.63 11.05 -2.89
CA ALA A 172 17.73 11.18 -1.92
C ALA A 172 19.12 11.00 -2.57
N SER A 173 19.24 10.26 -3.68
CA SER A 173 20.50 10.08 -4.40
C SER A 173 20.85 11.28 -5.29
N LEU A 174 19.82 11.95 -5.83
CA LEU A 174 19.95 13.19 -6.61
C LEU A 174 20.20 14.40 -5.71
N HIS A 175 19.49 14.49 -4.57
CA HIS A 175 19.69 15.54 -3.57
C HIS A 175 20.92 15.21 -2.71
N VAL A 176 22.06 15.81 -3.04
CA VAL A 176 23.30 15.70 -2.26
C VAL A 176 23.42 16.90 -1.30
N PRO A 177 23.43 16.69 0.03
CA PRO A 177 23.69 17.78 0.99
C PRO A 177 25.09 18.38 0.81
N THR A 178 25.26 19.66 1.15
CA THR A 178 26.55 20.36 1.15
C THR A 178 27.50 19.74 2.17
N GLY A 179 28.55 19.06 1.70
CA GLY A 179 29.52 18.38 2.56
C GLY A 179 30.21 17.20 1.87
N ASN A 180 30.63 16.20 2.65
CA ASN A 180 31.32 15.01 2.14
C ASN A 180 30.36 14.07 1.38
N SER A 181 30.13 14.39 0.11
CA SER A 181 29.23 13.67 -0.80
C SER A 181 29.56 12.18 -0.97
N ARG A 182 30.83 11.79 -0.84
CA ARG A 182 31.27 10.38 -0.91
C ARG A 182 30.77 9.57 0.28
N VAL A 183 30.89 10.11 1.50
CA VAL A 183 30.39 9.45 2.72
C VAL A 183 28.86 9.41 2.75
N TYR A 184 28.20 10.47 2.28
CA TYR A 184 26.74 10.51 2.10
C TYR A 184 26.27 9.41 1.13
N ARG A 185 26.79 9.39 -0.10
CA ARG A 185 26.43 8.40 -1.13
C ARG A 185 26.72 6.96 -0.72
N GLY A 186 27.87 6.71 -0.07
CA GLY A 186 28.20 5.39 0.47
C GLY A 186 27.24 4.93 1.58
N SER A 187 26.85 5.83 2.47
CA SER A 187 25.88 5.53 3.54
C SER A 187 24.46 5.30 2.98
N LEU A 188 24.06 6.05 1.96
CA LEU A 188 22.76 5.88 1.27
C LEU A 188 22.71 4.58 0.47
N PHE A 189 23.80 4.21 -0.22
CA PHE A 189 23.93 2.92 -0.91
C PHE A 189 23.86 1.75 0.07
N ALA A 190 24.62 1.78 1.16
CA ALA A 190 24.56 0.76 2.21
C ALA A 190 23.14 0.63 2.83
N SER A 191 22.42 1.76 2.94
CA SER A 191 21.02 1.79 3.37
C SER A 191 20.07 1.12 2.36
N GLY A 192 20.30 1.31 1.06
CA GLY A 192 19.58 0.59 -0.01
C GLY A 192 19.87 -0.91 -0.04
N VAL A 193 21.13 -1.32 0.21
CA VAL A 193 21.51 -2.73 0.34
C VAL A 193 20.84 -3.36 1.57
N LEU A 194 20.86 -2.67 2.73
CA LEU A 194 20.20 -3.12 3.94
C LEU A 194 18.66 -3.26 3.76
N LEU A 195 18.04 -2.33 3.03
CA LEU A 195 16.62 -2.41 2.65
C LEU A 195 16.31 -3.69 1.86
N VAL A 196 17.13 -4.03 0.87
CA VAL A 196 16.99 -5.27 0.08
C VAL A 196 17.19 -6.50 0.96
N ILE A 197 18.22 -6.53 1.82
CA ILE A 197 18.50 -7.67 2.72
C ILE A 197 17.34 -7.93 3.68
N ILE A 198 16.85 -6.90 4.38
CA ILE A 198 15.73 -7.03 5.33
C ILE A 198 14.47 -7.54 4.61
N THR A 199 14.16 -6.98 3.44
CA THR A 199 12.97 -7.35 2.67
C THR A 199 13.09 -8.78 2.14
N ALA A 200 14.22 -9.15 1.52
CA ALA A 200 14.44 -10.48 0.98
C ALA A 200 14.44 -11.56 2.08
N ALA A 201 15.08 -11.30 3.23
CA ALA A 201 15.06 -12.22 4.37
C ALA A 201 13.65 -12.45 4.92
N PHE A 202 12.81 -11.41 4.96
CA PHE A 202 11.42 -11.55 5.41
C PHE A 202 10.55 -12.33 4.41
N TYR A 203 10.72 -12.10 3.10
CA TYR A 203 9.96 -12.81 2.06
C TYR A 203 10.48 -14.23 1.79
N LEU A 204 11.69 -14.59 2.21
CA LEU A 204 12.31 -15.89 1.92
C LEU A 204 11.44 -17.10 2.35
N PRO A 205 10.83 -17.15 3.56
CA PRO A 205 9.94 -18.26 3.93
C PRO A 205 8.68 -18.33 3.07
N ALA A 206 8.15 -17.18 2.61
CA ALA A 206 7.00 -17.13 1.72
C ALA A 206 7.35 -17.58 0.28
N ILE A 207 8.55 -17.24 -0.20
CA ILE A 207 9.07 -17.72 -1.48
C ILE A 207 9.37 -19.23 -1.43
N ALA A 208 9.87 -19.74 -0.30
CA ALA A 208 10.13 -21.16 -0.11
C ALA A 208 8.84 -22.01 -0.09
N MET A 209 7.78 -21.55 0.60
CA MET A 209 6.52 -22.27 0.71
C MET A 209 5.54 -22.06 -0.46
N SER A 210 5.54 -20.87 -1.09
CA SER A 210 4.57 -20.51 -2.15
C SER A 210 5.19 -20.45 -3.55
N GLY A 211 6.51 -20.59 -3.66
CA GLY A 211 7.28 -20.48 -4.91
C GLY A 211 7.44 -19.05 -5.41
N LEU A 212 8.56 -18.77 -6.09
CA LEU A 212 8.84 -17.45 -6.67
C LEU A 212 7.76 -17.01 -7.69
N ALA A 213 7.17 -17.97 -8.41
CA ALA A 213 6.14 -17.72 -9.43
C ALA A 213 4.88 -17.04 -8.87
N ALA A 214 4.54 -17.23 -7.59
CA ALA A 214 3.43 -16.53 -6.95
C ALA A 214 3.64 -15.00 -6.94
N PHE A 215 4.90 -14.55 -6.85
CA PHE A 215 5.28 -13.15 -6.83
C PHE A 215 5.50 -12.57 -8.23
N THR A 216 6.12 -13.33 -9.15
CA THR A 216 6.57 -12.82 -10.46
C THR A 216 5.66 -13.16 -11.64
N SER A 217 4.95 -14.29 -11.59
CA SER A 217 4.27 -14.87 -12.76
C SER A 217 2.74 -14.83 -12.68
N ASN A 218 2.18 -14.24 -11.63
CA ASN A 218 0.72 -14.13 -11.45
C ASN A 218 0.09 -13.14 -12.46
N LYS A 219 -1.22 -13.29 -12.72
CA LYS A 219 -1.98 -12.50 -13.71
C LYS A 219 -2.09 -10.99 -13.42
N TRP A 220 -1.71 -10.54 -12.23
CA TRP A 220 -1.76 -9.13 -11.81
C TRP A 220 -0.39 -8.43 -11.92
N VAL A 221 0.70 -9.19 -12.12
CA VAL A 221 2.07 -8.69 -12.30
C VAL A 221 2.50 -8.74 -13.77
N LYS A 222 1.92 -9.65 -14.58
CA LYS A 222 2.14 -9.69 -16.03
C LYS A 222 1.77 -8.34 -16.69
N PRO A 223 2.64 -7.75 -17.53
CA PRO A 223 2.33 -6.55 -18.29
C PRO A 223 1.09 -6.74 -19.18
N THR A 224 0.21 -5.74 -19.25
CA THR A 224 -0.95 -5.74 -20.16
C THR A 224 -0.56 -5.32 -21.57
N GLY A 225 0.52 -4.55 -21.72
CA GLY A 225 0.99 -4.02 -23.00
C GLY A 225 0.98 -2.50 -23.04
N ARG A 226 1.94 -1.90 -23.75
CA ARG A 226 2.15 -0.44 -23.74
C ARG A 226 1.01 0.35 -24.40
N MET A 227 0.34 -0.20 -25.42
CA MET A 227 -0.79 0.46 -26.06
C MET A 227 -2.00 0.51 -25.13
N ASP A 228 -2.32 -0.60 -24.46
CA ASP A 228 -3.39 -0.67 -23.46
C ASP A 228 -3.13 0.26 -22.28
N VAL A 229 -1.87 0.36 -21.84
CA VAL A 229 -1.46 1.35 -20.83
C VAL A 229 -1.76 2.77 -21.33
N LEU A 230 -1.34 3.15 -22.54
CA LEU A 230 -1.54 4.50 -23.07
C LEU A 230 -3.04 4.83 -23.24
N ALA A 231 -3.84 3.90 -23.74
CA ALA A 231 -5.27 4.07 -23.95
C ALA A 231 -6.04 4.30 -22.64
N HIS A 232 -5.65 3.62 -21.55
CA HIS A 232 -6.33 3.67 -20.26
C HIS A 232 -5.63 4.56 -19.21
N TRP A 233 -4.48 5.16 -19.53
CA TRP A 233 -3.65 5.99 -18.62
C TRP A 233 -4.46 7.13 -18.00
N TRP A 234 -5.09 7.97 -18.82
CA TRP A 234 -5.86 9.11 -18.33
C TRP A 234 -7.16 8.71 -17.61
N PRO A 235 -7.99 7.77 -18.13
CA PRO A 235 -9.12 7.23 -17.39
C PRO A 235 -8.75 6.72 -15.99
N HIS A 236 -7.66 5.95 -15.86
CA HIS A 236 -7.16 5.45 -14.57
C HIS A 236 -6.80 6.58 -13.60
N PHE A 237 -6.03 7.58 -14.04
CA PHE A 237 -5.64 8.70 -13.17
C PHE A 237 -6.80 9.63 -12.84
N SER A 238 -7.69 9.93 -13.80
CA SER A 238 -8.91 10.71 -13.54
C SER A 238 -9.79 10.01 -12.52
N SER A 239 -10.02 8.70 -12.66
CA SER A 239 -10.77 7.90 -11.69
C SER A 239 -10.09 7.93 -10.32
N THR A 240 -8.78 7.67 -10.27
CA THR A 240 -7.98 7.70 -9.03
C THR A 240 -8.10 9.05 -8.30
N PHE A 241 -7.92 10.19 -8.98
CA PHE A 241 -8.05 11.51 -8.35
C PHE A 241 -9.49 11.81 -7.91
N ASN A 242 -10.49 11.44 -8.72
CA ASN A 242 -11.89 11.65 -8.40
C ASN A 242 -12.32 10.86 -7.16
N TRP A 243 -11.84 9.63 -7.05
CA TRP A 243 -12.08 8.76 -5.92
C TRP A 243 -11.32 9.20 -4.64
N ILE A 244 -10.07 9.65 -4.72
CA ILE A 244 -9.33 10.23 -3.56
C ILE A 244 -10.08 11.44 -2.96
N THR A 245 -10.64 12.28 -3.82
CA THR A 245 -11.23 13.58 -3.44
C THR A 245 -12.74 13.56 -3.24
N GLY A 246 -13.44 12.51 -3.71
CA GLY A 246 -14.90 12.41 -3.65
C GLY A 246 -15.65 13.30 -4.66
N THR A 247 -15.01 13.75 -5.74
CA THR A 247 -15.60 14.66 -6.75
C THR A 247 -15.19 14.31 -8.17
N ALA A 248 -16.07 14.54 -9.15
CA ALA A 248 -15.82 14.30 -10.58
C ALA A 248 -14.67 15.17 -11.16
N TYR A 249 -14.22 16.19 -10.43
CA TYR A 249 -13.15 17.12 -10.80
C TYR A 249 -11.89 16.97 -9.94
N GLY A 250 -11.66 15.79 -9.36
CA GLY A 250 -10.60 15.54 -8.38
C GLY A 250 -9.20 15.90 -8.86
N PHE A 251 -8.90 15.70 -10.14
CA PHE A 251 -7.64 16.14 -10.74
C PHE A 251 -7.43 17.66 -10.60
N LEU A 252 -8.46 18.47 -10.87
CA LEU A 252 -8.38 19.93 -10.75
C LEU A 252 -8.19 20.36 -9.30
N VAL A 253 -8.86 19.71 -8.35
CA VAL A 253 -8.68 19.97 -6.91
C VAL A 253 -7.23 19.70 -6.49
N VAL A 254 -6.66 18.55 -6.88
CA VAL A 254 -5.26 18.20 -6.58
C VAL A 254 -4.29 19.15 -7.27
N ALA A 255 -4.52 19.50 -8.55
CA ALA A 255 -3.68 20.44 -9.29
C ALA A 255 -3.66 21.83 -8.64
N VAL A 256 -4.83 22.38 -8.27
CA VAL A 256 -4.94 23.68 -7.58
C VAL A 256 -4.21 23.65 -6.23
N VAL A 257 -4.33 22.58 -5.45
CA VAL A 257 -3.62 22.43 -4.17
C VAL A 257 -2.10 22.36 -4.37
N VAL A 258 -1.62 21.61 -5.37
CA VAL A 258 -0.18 21.49 -5.67
C VAL A 258 0.41 22.80 -6.19
N ILE A 259 -0.28 23.48 -7.12
CA ILE A 259 0.13 24.78 -7.68
C ILE A 259 0.12 25.85 -6.58
N GLY A 260 -0.93 25.93 -5.77
CA GLY A 260 -1.00 26.85 -4.63
C GLY A 260 0.12 26.62 -3.61
N ALA A 261 0.42 25.34 -3.29
CA ALA A 261 1.52 24.98 -2.41
C ALA A 261 2.90 25.34 -3.00
N TRP A 262 3.11 25.22 -4.31
CA TRP A 262 4.33 25.67 -4.99
C TRP A 262 4.48 27.19 -4.88
N LEU A 263 3.46 27.95 -5.31
CA LEU A 263 3.51 29.41 -5.39
C LEU A 263 3.70 30.08 -4.02
N THR A 264 3.06 29.53 -2.97
CA THR A 264 3.10 30.11 -1.61
C THR A 264 4.29 29.65 -0.74
N ALA A 265 5.10 28.67 -1.18
CA ALA A 265 6.18 28.11 -0.36
C ALA A 265 7.60 28.18 -0.99
N PRO A 266 8.05 29.35 -1.51
CA PRO A 266 9.37 29.48 -2.15
C PRO A 266 10.55 29.17 -1.20
N SER A 267 10.38 29.34 0.12
CA SER A 267 11.35 28.94 1.15
C SER A 267 11.44 27.42 1.37
N ARG A 268 10.62 26.61 0.68
CA ARG A 268 10.53 25.14 0.83
C ARG A 268 10.77 24.39 -0.49
N ARG A 269 11.46 25.01 -1.46
CA ARG A 269 11.75 24.44 -2.81
C ARG A 269 12.11 22.96 -2.81
N GLY A 270 12.99 22.49 -1.92
CA GLY A 270 13.35 21.06 -1.86
C GLY A 270 12.18 20.11 -1.58
N ILE A 271 11.21 20.51 -0.76
CA ILE A 271 10.00 19.72 -0.46
C ILE A 271 9.01 19.78 -1.64
N VAL A 272 8.89 20.94 -2.30
CA VAL A 272 8.10 21.08 -3.54
C VAL A 272 8.68 20.17 -4.63
N LEU A 273 10.00 20.16 -4.83
CA LEU A 273 10.69 19.28 -5.76
C LEU A 273 10.50 17.80 -5.43
N LEU A 274 10.57 17.40 -4.16
CA LEU A 274 10.28 16.03 -3.71
C LEU A 274 8.84 15.62 -4.09
N ASN A 275 7.86 16.48 -3.82
CA ASN A 275 6.45 16.21 -4.16
C ASN A 275 6.22 16.12 -5.67
N VAL A 276 6.81 17.02 -6.46
CA VAL A 276 6.74 17.01 -7.92
C VAL A 276 7.40 15.77 -8.49
N PHE A 277 8.55 15.34 -7.96
CA PHE A 277 9.24 14.12 -8.36
C PHE A 277 8.42 12.86 -8.03
N LEU A 278 7.85 12.77 -6.82
CA LEU A 278 6.99 11.66 -6.41
C LEU A 278 5.72 11.55 -7.26
N LEU A 279 5.05 12.68 -7.54
CA LEU A 279 3.86 12.73 -8.38
C LEU A 279 4.19 12.34 -9.83
N THR A 280 5.23 12.95 -10.41
CA THR A 280 5.66 12.68 -11.80
C THR A 280 6.13 11.22 -11.96
N GLY A 281 6.91 10.70 -11.01
CA GLY A 281 7.33 9.30 -11.00
C GLY A 281 6.14 8.32 -10.89
N SER A 282 5.12 8.68 -10.11
CA SER A 282 3.88 7.88 -10.00
C SER A 282 3.06 7.90 -11.30
N LEU A 283 2.99 9.04 -11.99
CA LEU A 283 2.32 9.22 -13.28
C LEU A 283 3.03 8.49 -14.44
N LEU A 284 4.36 8.47 -14.45
CA LEU A 284 5.17 7.81 -15.48
C LEU A 284 5.34 6.30 -15.26
N ARG A 285 5.18 5.80 -14.03
CA ARG A 285 5.33 4.38 -13.66
C ARG A 285 4.58 3.40 -14.58
N PRO A 286 3.28 3.58 -14.93
CA PRO A 286 2.55 2.60 -15.74
C PRO A 286 3.20 2.41 -17.12
N CYS A 287 3.66 3.50 -17.74
CA CYS A 287 4.32 3.49 -19.05
C CYS A 287 5.67 2.75 -19.02
N ALA A 288 6.42 2.91 -17.92
CA ALA A 288 7.68 2.19 -17.71
C ALA A 288 7.46 0.69 -17.40
N HIS A 289 6.43 0.36 -16.60
CA HIS A 289 6.13 -1.02 -16.17
C HIS A 289 5.37 -1.84 -17.22
N GLY A 290 4.68 -1.19 -18.18
CA GLY A 290 3.88 -1.87 -19.21
C GLY A 290 2.56 -2.48 -18.70
N GLY A 291 2.10 -2.06 -17.52
CA GLY A 291 0.81 -2.47 -16.97
C GLY A 291 0.23 -1.39 -16.05
N ILE A 292 -1.09 -1.21 -16.08
CA ILE A 292 -1.78 -0.27 -15.21
C ILE A 292 -1.97 -0.90 -13.82
N PRO A 293 -1.49 -0.24 -12.74
CA PRO A 293 -1.83 -0.65 -11.38
C PRO A 293 -3.32 -0.46 -11.12
N CYS A 294 -3.96 -1.32 -10.32
CA CYS A 294 -5.31 -1.06 -9.86
C CYS A 294 -5.41 0.32 -9.19
N GLU A 295 -6.57 0.97 -9.27
CA GLU A 295 -6.94 2.08 -8.36
C GLU A 295 -6.70 1.65 -6.90
N ARG A 296 -6.99 0.36 -6.62
CA ARG A 296 -6.61 -0.47 -5.46
C ARG A 296 -5.11 -0.77 -5.26
N THR A 297 -4.25 0.05 -5.83
CA THR A 297 -2.87 0.23 -5.35
C THR A 297 -2.57 1.70 -5.06
N TRP A 298 -3.63 2.51 -4.88
CA TRP A 298 -3.60 3.94 -4.55
C TRP A 298 -4.61 4.47 -3.50
N ILE A 299 -5.63 3.83 -2.89
CA ILE A 299 -6.33 2.52 -2.84
C ILE A 299 -7.77 2.82 -2.25
N PRO A 300 -8.98 2.34 -2.67
CA PRO A 300 -9.43 1.26 -3.58
C PRO A 300 -10.08 1.79 -4.90
N ASP A 301 -11.30 1.40 -5.32
CA ASP A 301 -11.62 0.27 -6.23
C ASP A 301 -13.13 0.23 -6.64
N ARG A 302 -13.58 -0.78 -7.41
CA ARG A 302 -14.99 -1.04 -7.78
C ARG A 302 -15.33 -2.52 -8.12
N SER A 303 -14.82 -3.52 -7.38
CA SER A 303 -14.91 -4.95 -7.78
C SER A 303 -16.20 -5.75 -7.43
N ASP A 304 -17.29 -5.12 -6.99
CA ASP A 304 -18.50 -5.82 -6.50
C ASP A 304 -19.27 -6.65 -7.55
N ARG A 305 -19.00 -6.46 -8.85
CA ARG A 305 -19.79 -7.08 -9.93
C ARG A 305 -19.39 -8.50 -10.37
N VAL A 306 -18.38 -9.11 -9.74
CA VAL A 306 -17.93 -10.48 -10.10
C VAL A 306 -18.09 -11.49 -8.96
N CYS A 307 -17.83 -11.09 -7.70
CA CYS A 307 -17.89 -12.03 -6.57
C CYS A 307 -19.32 -12.46 -6.18
N ALA A 308 -20.35 -11.67 -6.51
CA ALA A 308 -21.75 -11.99 -6.21
C ALA A 308 -22.24 -13.30 -6.87
N ALA A 309 -21.63 -13.71 -7.99
CA ALA A 309 -21.98 -14.95 -8.69
C ALA A 309 -21.40 -16.23 -8.04
N LEU A 310 -20.43 -16.10 -7.13
CA LEU A 310 -19.68 -17.25 -6.56
C LEU A 310 -20.01 -17.53 -5.08
N LEU A 311 -20.76 -16.65 -4.40
CA LEU A 311 -21.07 -16.78 -2.96
C LEU A 311 -22.51 -17.26 -2.67
N ILE A 312 -23.25 -17.73 -3.70
CA ILE A 312 -24.63 -18.24 -3.55
C ILE A 312 -24.76 -19.70 -4.01
N ARG A 313 -23.85 -20.58 -3.56
CA ARG A 313 -24.05 -22.04 -3.49
C ARG A 313 -23.34 -22.63 -2.26
N PRO A 314 -24.06 -23.02 -1.19
CA PRO A 314 -23.47 -23.57 0.03
C PRO A 314 -23.33 -25.11 -0.03
N VAL A 315 -22.38 -25.63 -0.81
CA VAL A 315 -22.06 -27.08 -0.86
C VAL A 315 -20.55 -27.31 -1.03
N GLY A 316 -20.00 -28.30 -0.33
CA GLY A 316 -18.85 -29.12 -0.75
C GLY A 316 -17.59 -28.43 -1.29
N CYS A 317 -16.76 -27.83 -0.42
CA CYS A 317 -15.43 -27.30 -0.83
C CYS A 317 -14.40 -28.41 -1.21
N MET A 318 -14.75 -29.69 -1.05
CA MET A 318 -13.95 -30.85 -1.50
C MET A 318 -14.41 -31.34 -2.88
N GLU A 319 -15.71 -31.57 -3.07
CA GLU A 319 -16.30 -32.09 -4.33
C GLU A 319 -16.00 -31.18 -5.54
N ALA A 320 -15.85 -29.87 -5.31
CA ALA A 320 -15.48 -28.90 -6.34
C ALA A 320 -14.07 -29.10 -6.93
N LEU A 321 -13.16 -29.81 -6.24
CA LEU A 321 -11.84 -30.18 -6.77
C LEU A 321 -11.91 -31.47 -7.59
N GLU A 322 -12.60 -32.50 -7.08
CA GLU A 322 -12.78 -33.77 -7.82
C GLU A 322 -13.58 -33.57 -9.11
N ALA A 323 -14.55 -32.65 -9.12
CA ALA A 323 -15.31 -32.27 -10.31
C ALA A 323 -14.46 -31.60 -11.42
N LEU A 324 -13.32 -30.98 -11.07
CA LEU A 324 -12.41 -30.34 -12.02
C LEU A 324 -11.47 -31.36 -12.68
N ASP A 325 -10.89 -32.30 -11.90
CA ASP A 325 -10.11 -33.41 -12.47
C ASP A 325 -10.98 -34.32 -13.36
N GLY A 326 -12.22 -34.60 -12.93
CA GLY A 326 -13.18 -35.44 -13.66
C GLY A 326 -13.63 -34.90 -15.03
N HIS A 327 -13.41 -33.61 -15.34
CA HIS A 327 -13.65 -33.05 -16.68
C HIS A 327 -12.44 -33.19 -17.61
N CYS A 328 -11.21 -33.22 -17.08
CA CYS A 328 -9.98 -33.17 -17.88
C CYS A 328 -9.73 -34.48 -18.69
N ASP A 329 -10.26 -35.62 -18.25
CA ASP A 329 -10.09 -36.91 -18.95
C ASP A 329 -11.18 -37.22 -20.00
N ARG A 330 -12.27 -36.44 -20.06
CA ARG A 330 -13.36 -36.67 -21.04
C ARG A 330 -13.03 -36.13 -22.43
N ASP A 331 -12.42 -34.93 -22.50
CA ASP A 331 -12.06 -34.30 -23.77
C ASP A 331 -10.88 -34.97 -24.50
N ARG A 332 -10.25 -35.99 -23.88
CA ARG A 332 -9.22 -36.83 -24.54
C ARG A 332 -9.78 -38.01 -25.33
N ARG A 333 -11.09 -38.29 -25.27
CA ARG A 333 -11.70 -39.48 -25.93
C ARG A 333 -12.60 -39.15 -27.12
N SER A 334 -12.66 -37.87 -27.53
CA SER A 334 -13.46 -37.38 -28.65
C SER A 334 -12.63 -36.99 -29.88
N SER A 335 -11.29 -37.11 -29.83
CA SER A 335 -10.35 -36.70 -30.89
C SER A 335 -9.53 -37.86 -31.50
N SER A 336 -10.08 -39.07 -31.51
CA SER A 336 -9.50 -40.24 -32.20
C SER A 336 -10.60 -41.09 -32.81
N ALA A 337 -10.55 -41.26 -34.13
CA ALA A 337 -11.22 -42.35 -34.84
C ALA A 337 -10.34 -43.62 -34.81
#